data_AF-A0A2V9DIN1-F1
#
_entry.id   AF-A0A2V9DIN1-F1
#
_cell.length_a   1.000
_cell.length_b   1.000
_cell.length_c   1.000
_cell.angle_alpha   90.00
_cell.angle_beta   90.00
_cell.angle_gamma   90.00
#
_symmetry.space_group_name_H-M   'P 1'
#
loop_
_entity.id
_entity.type
_entity.pdbx_description
1 polymer ?
#
loop_
_entity_poly.entity_id
_entity_poly.type
_entity_poly.pdbx_seq_one_letter_code
_entity_poly.pdbx_strand_id
1 'polypeptide(L)' 'ELRRYCRRWKIERLFAWLHNFRRLVTRWEFYEANFLGMLQLGCLIILLRNL' A
#
# COMPACT_ATOMS: atom_id res chain seq x y z
N GLU A 1 4.62 -19.99 -19.42
CA GLU A 1 5.55 -19.78 -18.28
C GLU A 1 5.07 -18.68 -17.30
N LEU A 2 3.85 -18.75 -16.76
CA LEU A 2 3.29 -17.67 -15.90
C LEU A 2 2.82 -18.14 -14.51
N ARG A 3 3.18 -19.35 -14.07
CA ARG A 3 2.74 -19.90 -12.77
C ARG A 3 3.20 -19.07 -11.56
N ARG A 4 4.29 -18.29 -11.69
CA ARG A 4 4.80 -17.40 -10.62
C ARG A 4 3.99 -16.11 -10.45
N TYR A 5 3.35 -15.63 -11.50
CA TYR A 5 2.58 -14.37 -11.50
C TYR A 5 1.26 -14.48 -10.71
N CYS A 6 0.53 -15.60 -10.84
CA CYS A 6 -0.70 -15.81 -10.05
C CYS A 6 -0.51 -15.73 -8.54
N ARG A 7 0.70 -16.06 -8.04
CA ARG A 7 0.98 -16.02 -6.59
C ARG A 7 1.22 -14.60 -6.08
N ARG A 8 1.61 -13.65 -6.95
CA ARG A 8 1.92 -12.25 -6.59
C ARG A 8 0.73 -11.32 -6.71
N TRP A 9 -0.34 -11.73 -7.39
CA TRP A 9 -1.54 -10.92 -7.60
C TRP A 9 -2.09 -10.27 -6.32
N LYS A 10 -2.11 -10.98 -5.19
CA LYS A 10 -2.62 -10.42 -3.91
C LYS A 10 -1.75 -9.28 -3.39
N ILE A 11 -0.43 -9.41 -3.56
CA ILE A 11 0.56 -8.42 -3.13
C ILE A 11 0.50 -7.22 -4.08
N GLU A 12 0.52 -7.46 -5.38
CA GLU A 12 0.39 -6.40 -6.40
C GLU A 12 -0.91 -5.61 -6.24
N ARG A 13 -2.01 -6.29 -5.90
CA ARG A 13 -3.29 -5.63 -5.61
C ARG A 13 -3.23 -4.76 -4.36
N LEU A 14 -2.56 -5.20 -3.30
CA LEU A 14 -2.36 -4.39 -2.10
C LEU A 14 -1.49 -3.17 -2.40
N PHE A 15 -0.41 -3.33 -3.17
CA PHE A 15 0.40 -2.20 -3.63
C PHE A 15 -0.39 -1.26 -4.54
N ALA A 16 -1.27 -1.74 -5.41
CA ALA A 16 -2.15 -0.90 -6.23
C ALA A 16 -3.11 -0.06 -5.37
N TRP A 17 -3.65 -0.63 -4.28
CA TRP A 17 -4.46 0.13 -3.32
C TRP A 17 -3.63 1.18 -2.58
N LEU A 18 -2.42 0.82 -2.14
CA LEU A 18 -1.51 1.76 -1.50
C LEU A 18 -1.07 2.90 -2.45
N HIS A 19 -0.89 2.60 -3.73
CA HIS A 19 -0.50 3.57 -4.75
C HIS A 19 -1.63 4.55 -5.12
N ASN A 20 -2.88 4.28 -4.72
CA ASN A 20 -3.98 5.22 -4.84
C ASN A 20 -3.81 6.40 -3.86
N PHE A 21 -3.16 6.17 -2.71
CA PHE A 21 -2.83 7.23 -1.77
C PHE A 21 -1.63 8.04 -2.29
N ARG A 22 -1.91 9.13 -3.01
CA ARG A 22 -0.90 10.02 -3.60
C ARG A 22 0.18 10.50 -2.62
N ARG A 23 -0.15 10.55 -1.32
CA ARG A 23 0.76 10.92 -0.23
C ARG A 23 1.79 9.83 0.14
N LEU A 24 1.47 8.56 -0.12
CA LEU A 24 2.40 7.43 0.04
C LEU A 24 3.27 7.21 -1.19
N VAL A 25 2.78 7.57 -2.38
CA VAL A 25 3.52 7.42 -3.64
C VAL A 25 4.73 8.36 -3.71
N THR A 26 4.56 9.61 -3.30
CA THR A 26 5.63 10.60 -3.37
C THR A 26 6.11 10.93 -1.97
N ARG A 27 7.35 10.53 -1.65
CA ARG A 27 7.99 10.76 -0.36
C ARG A 27 8.37 12.24 -0.21
N TRP A 28 7.38 13.05 0.16
CA TRP A 28 7.58 14.46 0.50
C TRP A 28 7.94 14.69 1.97
N GLU A 29 7.73 13.68 2.82
CA GLU A 29 7.97 13.77 4.26
C GLU A 29 9.48 13.64 4.58
N PHE A 30 9.99 14.61 5.35
CA PHE A 30 11.39 14.64 5.80
C PHE A 30 11.69 13.53 6.83
N TYR A 31 10.70 13.18 7.66
CA TYR A 31 10.82 12.17 8.72
C TYR A 31 10.24 10.83 8.30
N GLU A 32 10.98 9.75 8.54
CA GLU A 32 10.53 8.38 8.29
C GLU A 32 9.30 7.98 9.12
N ALA A 33 9.16 8.51 10.34
CA ALA A 33 8.05 8.22 11.22
C ALA A 33 6.70 8.70 10.65
N ASN A 34 6.67 9.88 10.01
CA ASN A 34 5.45 10.38 9.36
C ASN A 34 5.05 9.52 8.16
N PHE A 35 6.03 9.07 7.37
CA PHE A 35 5.78 8.15 6.26
C PHE A 35 5.21 6.81 6.76
N LEU A 36 5.80 6.25 7.83
CA LEU A 36 5.35 5.01 8.43
C LEU A 36 3.93 5.14 9.02
N GLY A 37 3.61 6.26 9.66
CA GLY A 37 2.26 6.55 10.16
C GLY A 37 1.23 6.63 9.03
N MET A 38 1.55 7.31 7.92
CA MET A 38 0.68 7.36 6.74
C MET A 38 0.48 5.98 6.10
N LEU A 39 1.52 5.14 6.10
CA LEU A 39 1.44 3.76 5.60
C LEU A 39 0.49 2.92 6.46
N GLN A 40 0.63 3.01 7.79
CA GLN A 40 -0.23 2.31 8.73
C GLN A 40 -1.69 2.76 8.61
N LEU A 41 -1.95 4.05 8.45
CA LEU A 41 -3.29 4.59 8.21
C LEU A 41 -3.89 4.07 6.89
N GLY A 42 -3.10 4.04 5.81
CA GLY A 42 -3.53 3.46 4.54
C GLY A 42 -3.92 1.98 4.67
N CYS A 43 -3.12 1.19 5.37
CA CYS A 43 -3.43 -0.21 5.69
C CYS A 43 -4.70 -0.36 6.53
N LEU A 44 -4.92 0.52 7.52
CA LEU A 44 -6.11 0.52 8.37
C LEU A 44 -7.38 0.80 7.55
N ILE A 45 -7.35 1.76 6.63
CA ILE A 45 -8.48 2.07 5.73
C ILE A 45 -8.81 0.89 4.82
N ILE A 46 -7.79 0.23 4.26
CA ILE A 46 -7.97 -0.97 3.44
C ILE A 46 -8.62 -2.08 4.27
N LEU A 47 -8.16 -2.29 5.51
CA LEU A 47 -8.71 -3.31 6.40
C LEU A 47 -10.18 -3.01 6.77
N LEU A 48 -10.49 -1.76 7.13
CA LEU A 48 -11.85 -1.30 7.43
C LEU A 48 -12.80 -1.43 6.24
N ARG A 49 -12.29 -1.32 5.00
CA ARG A 49 -13.12 -1.47 3.79
C ARG A 49 -13.35 -2.92 3.36
N ASN A 50 -12.55 -3.85 3.88
CA ASN A 50 -12.70 -5.29 3.61
C ASN A 50 -13.41 -6.03 4.76
N LEU A 51 -13.78 -5.32 5.83
CA LEU A 51 -14.56 -5.82 6.97
C LEU A 51 -16.02 -5.43 6.79
#